data_AF-A0A967JL65-F1
#
_entry.id   AF-A0A967JL65-F1
#
_cell.length_a   1.000
_cell.length_b   1.000
_cell.length_c   1.000
_cell.angle_alpha   90.00
_cell.angle_beta   90.00
_cell.angle_gamma   90.00
#
_symmetry.space_group_name_H-M   'P 1'
#
loop_
_entity.id
_entity.type
_entity.pdbx_description
1 polymer ?
#
loop_
_entity_poly.entity_id
_entity_poly.type
_entity_poly.pdbx_seq_one_letter_code
_entity_poly.pdbx_strand_id
1 'polypeptide(L)' 'LLGGEDLLSALGPGRAGDVVVLPAEALNHDGVLIDGVALGELRSRLAPADVRTGYEVTEALSAP' A
#
# COMPACT_ATOMS: atom_id res chain seq x y z
N LEU A 1 9.39 -5.09 9.82
CA LEU A 1 9.12 -4.10 8.75
C LEU A 1 8.60 -4.88 7.55
N LEU A 2 7.56 -4.39 6.91
CA LEU A 2 6.78 -5.12 5.91
C LEU A 2 7.44 -5.00 4.53
N GLY A 3 7.74 -6.12 3.88
CA GLY A 3 8.25 -6.15 2.51
C GLY A 3 7.12 -5.97 1.50
N GLY A 4 7.34 -5.14 0.48
CA GLY A 4 6.42 -4.95 -0.63
C GLY A 4 6.25 -6.17 -1.53
N GLU A 5 7.31 -6.94 -1.78
CA GLU A 5 7.19 -8.17 -2.57
C GLU A 5 6.39 -9.25 -1.83
N ASP A 6 6.57 -9.36 -0.51
CA ASP A 6 5.79 -10.27 0.33
C ASP A 6 4.30 -9.89 0.31
N LEU A 7 3.99 -8.58 0.40
CA LEU A 7 2.63 -8.07 0.26
C LEU A 7 2.00 -8.43 -1.09
N LEU A 8 2.73 -8.19 -2.18
CA LEU A 8 2.24 -8.42 -3.54
C LEU A 8 2.02 -9.91 -3.81
N SER A 9 2.90 -10.76 -3.28
CA SER A 9 2.75 -12.22 -3.34
C SER A 9 1.51 -12.71 -2.58
N ALA A 10 1.22 -12.11 -1.42
CA ALA A 10 0.10 -12.53 -0.56
C ALA A 10 -1.28 -12.02 -1.02
N LEU A 11 -1.36 -10.77 -1.51
CA LEU A 11 -2.65 -10.14 -1.89
C LEU A 11 -3.21 -10.65 -3.22
N GLY A 12 -2.34 -11.13 -4.12
CA GLY A 12 -2.72 -11.46 -5.49
C GLY A 12 -3.09 -10.21 -6.31
N PRO A 13 -3.72 -10.37 -7.49
CA PRO A 13 -4.06 -9.24 -8.35
C PRO A 13 -5.19 -8.40 -7.72
N GLY A 14 -4.98 -7.09 -7.67
CA GLY A 14 -6.01 -6.17 -7.19
C GLY A 14 -7.20 -6.09 -8.14
N ARG A 15 -8.38 -5.77 -7.58
CA ARG A 15 -9.64 -5.69 -8.31
C ARG A 15 -10.31 -4.34 -8.10
N ALA A 16 -11.23 -4.02 -9.01
CA ALA A 16 -11.99 -2.77 -8.91
C ALA A 16 -12.88 -2.81 -7.66
N GLY A 17 -12.80 -1.78 -6.84
CA GLY A 17 -13.51 -1.69 -5.56
C GLY A 17 -12.74 -2.25 -4.36
N ASP A 18 -11.59 -2.90 -4.58
CA ASP A 18 -10.70 -3.27 -3.48
C ASP A 18 -10.04 -2.01 -2.90
N VAL A 19 -9.94 -1.96 -1.57
CA VAL A 19 -9.19 -0.93 -0.84
C VAL A 19 -8.11 -1.62 -0.02
N VAL A 20 -6.86 -1.26 -0.28
CA VAL A 20 -5.69 -1.70 0.48
C VAL A 20 -5.27 -0.57 1.40
N VAL A 21 -5.43 -0.77 2.70
CA VAL A 21 -5.00 0.17 3.73
C VAL A 21 -3.63 -0.24 4.22
N LEU A 22 -2.62 0.62 3.97
CA LEU A 22 -1.24 0.42 4.36
C LEU A 22 -0.87 1.42 5.48
N PRO A 23 -0.40 0.96 6.66
CA PRO A 23 0.09 1.86 7.69
C PRO A 23 1.20 2.76 7.15
N ALA A 24 1.15 4.06 7.46
CA ALA A 24 2.15 5.03 7.00
C ALA A 24 3.56 4.64 7.48
N GLU A 25 3.68 4.02 8.66
CA GLU A 25 4.93 3.55 9.26
C GLU A 25 5.55 2.36 8.53
N ALA A 26 4.82 1.71 7.62
CA ALA A 26 5.42 0.70 6.74
C ALA A 26 6.39 1.33 5.74
N LEU A 27 6.21 2.62 5.44
CA LEU A 27 7.02 3.38 4.50
C LEU A 27 8.08 4.20 5.25
N ASN A 28 9.27 4.33 4.66
CA ASN A 28 10.25 5.30 5.11
C ASN A 28 9.87 6.74 4.64
N HIS A 29 10.72 7.73 4.95
CA HIS A 29 10.46 9.13 4.57
C HIS A 29 10.39 9.36 3.05
N ASP A 30 10.90 8.43 2.24
CA ASP A 30 10.86 8.48 0.78
C ASP A 30 9.65 7.74 0.19
N GLY A 31 8.76 7.18 1.02
CA GLY A 31 7.62 6.41 0.55
C GLY A 31 8.02 5.03 0.01
N VAL A 32 9.03 4.41 0.60
CA VAL A 32 9.60 3.12 0.18
C VAL A 32 9.47 2.08 1.29
N LEU A 33 9.05 0.86 0.94
CA LEU A 33 9.00 -0.30 1.83
C LEU A 33 10.41 -0.86 2.10
N ILE A 34 10.56 -1.73 3.10
CA ILE A 34 11.91 -2.13 3.54
C ILE A 34 12.72 -2.89 2.48
N ASP A 35 12.05 -3.56 1.54
CA ASP A 35 12.66 -4.29 0.44
C ASP A 35 12.84 -3.43 -0.84
N GLY A 36 12.61 -2.11 -0.74
CA GLY A 36 12.87 -1.18 -1.83
C GLY A 36 11.67 -0.91 -2.75
N VAL A 37 10.53 -1.56 -2.52
CA VAL A 37 9.32 -1.32 -3.31
C VAL A 37 8.74 0.07 -2.98
N ALA A 38 8.69 0.95 -3.96
CA ALA A 38 8.11 2.28 -3.80
C ALA A 38 6.57 2.23 -3.74
N LEU A 39 5.94 3.13 -2.99
CA LEU A 39 4.48 3.21 -2.90
C LEU A 39 3.81 3.39 -4.28
N GLY A 40 4.44 4.14 -5.19
CA GLY A 40 3.95 4.32 -6.56
C GLY A 40 3.98 3.02 -7.37
N GLU A 41 5.00 2.19 -7.18
CA GLU A 41 5.09 0.88 -7.81
C GLU A 41 4.05 -0.08 -7.24
N LEU A 42 3.89 -0.11 -5.91
CA LEU A 42 2.87 -0.90 -5.24
C LEU A 42 1.47 -0.57 -5.77
N ARG A 43 1.14 0.73 -5.89
CA ARG A 43 -0.11 1.22 -6.49
C ARG A 43 -0.28 0.73 -7.93
N SER A 44 0.76 0.80 -8.74
CA SER A 44 0.71 0.36 -10.14
C SER A 44 0.49 -1.15 -10.25
N ARG A 45 1.09 -1.95 -9.37
CA ARG A 45 0.99 -3.42 -9.39
C ARG A 45 -0.32 -3.93 -8.83
N LEU A 46 -0.95 -3.18 -7.92
CA LEU A 46 -2.26 -3.50 -7.36
C LEU A 46 -3.43 -2.86 -8.12
N ALA A 47 -3.17 -2.00 -9.11
CA ALA A 47 -4.23 -1.43 -9.93
C ALA A 47 -5.12 -2.54 -10.54
N PRO A 48 -6.46 -2.39 -10.53
CA PRO A 48 -7.22 -1.17 -10.21
C PRO A 48 -7.62 -0.98 -8.74
N ALA A 49 -7.03 -1.71 -7.79
CA ALA A 49 -7.30 -1.49 -6.36
C ALA A 49 -6.82 -0.11 -5.89
N ASP A 50 -7.52 0.45 -4.92
CA ASP A 50 -7.19 1.74 -4.30
C ASP A 50 -6.26 1.52 -3.08
N VAL A 51 -5.03 2.04 -3.15
CA VAL A 51 -4.03 1.90 -2.07
C VAL A 51 -3.91 3.20 -1.30
N ARG A 52 -4.35 3.16 -0.04
CA ARG A 52 -4.39 4.31 0.87
C ARG A 52 -3.42 4.12 2.02
N THR A 53 -2.89 5.24 2.50
CA THR A 53 -1.94 5.27 3.62
C THR A 53 -2.42 6.24 4.69
N GLY A 54 -2.17 5.91 5.96
CA GLY A 54 -2.45 6.74 7.11
C GLY A 54 -1.82 6.15 8.36
N TYR A 55 -1.63 6.96 9.39
CA TYR A 55 -1.18 6.49 10.70
C TYR A 55 -2.32 5.75 11.42
N GLU A 56 -3.56 6.15 11.14
CA GLU A 56 -4.77 5.49 11.61
C GLU A 56 -5.63 4.99 10.44
N VAL A 57 -6.38 3.90 10.66
CA VAL A 57 -7.27 3.34 9.62
C VAL A 57 -8.36 4.34 9.22
N THR A 58 -8.91 5.07 10.19
CA THR A 58 -9.94 6.09 9.94
C THR A 58 -9.39 7.27 9.14
N GLU A 59 -8.15 7.68 9.39
CA GLU A 59 -7.45 8.69 8.60
C GLU A 59 -7.28 8.21 7.16
N ALA A 60 -6.73 7.01 6.96
CA ALA A 60 -6.52 6.43 5.63
C ALA A 60 -7.81 6.31 4.82
N LEU A 61 -8.94 6.00 5.48
CA LEU A 61 -10.24 5.85 4.84
C LEU A 61 -11.01 7.17 4.66
N SER A 62 -10.65 8.22 5.40
CA SER A 62 -11.27 9.55 5.29
C SER A 62 -10.62 10.40 4.20
N ALA A 63 -9.42 10.04 3.74
CA ALA A 63 -8.76 10.72 2.64
C ALA A 63 -9.60 10.59 1.35
N PRO A 64 -9.87 11.71 0.64
CA PRO A 64 -10.67 11.73 -0.58
C PRO A 64 -10.03 10.98 -1.74
#